data_AF-A0A528V7H5-F1
#
_entry.id   AF-A0A528V7H5-F1
#
_cell.length_a   1.000
_cell.length_b   1.000
_cell.length_c   1.000
_cell.angle_alpha   90.00
_cell.angle_beta   90.00
_cell.angle_gamma   90.00
#
_symmetry.space_group_name_H-M   'P 1'
#
loop_
_entity.id
_entity.type
_entity.pdbx_description
1 polymer ?
#
loop_
_entity_poly.entity_id
_entity_poly.type
_entity_poly.pdbx_seq_one_letter_code
_entity_poly.pdbx_strand_id
1 'polypeptide(L)' 'ALGAFTVPGDGSLDFGAIVERLANYGYEGWFVVEAEQDPKKNPPLKMAQVGYKELMRVMTDAGYTVETQGFPNA' A
#
# COMPACT_ATOMS: atom_id res chain seq x y z
N ALA A 1 -0.01 -22.93 2.26
CA ALA A 1 -0.80 -21.89 2.96
C ALA A 1 -1.60 -21.13 1.90
N LEU A 2 -2.86 -20.80 2.16
CA LEU A 2 -3.52 -19.71 1.44
C LEU A 2 -2.77 -18.46 1.88
N GLY A 3 -2.19 -17.69 0.96
CA GLY A 3 -1.45 -16.48 1.30
C GLY A 3 -2.24 -15.65 2.30
N ALA A 4 -1.71 -15.50 3.51
CA ALA A 4 -2.46 -14.92 4.63
C ALA A 4 -2.61 -13.39 4.50
N PHE A 5 -1.81 -12.78 3.61
CA PHE A 5 -1.72 -11.33 3.42
C PHE A 5 -1.75 -10.98 1.94
N THR A 6 -2.62 -10.04 1.56
CA THR A 6 -2.64 -9.44 0.22
C THR A 6 -2.26 -7.96 0.29
N VAL A 7 -2.11 -7.31 -0.86
CA VAL A 7 -1.71 -5.91 -0.99
C VAL A 7 -2.89 -4.94 -0.74
N PRO A 8 -2.63 -3.68 -0.35
CA PRO A 8 -3.66 -2.64 -0.36
C PRO A 8 -4.41 -2.59 -1.70
N GLY A 9 -5.73 -2.47 -1.65
CA GLY A 9 -6.59 -2.45 -2.85
C GLY A 9 -6.99 -3.84 -3.35
N ASP A 10 -6.54 -4.90 -2.69
CA ASP A 10 -7.06 -6.26 -2.79
C ASP A 10 -7.42 -6.75 -1.37
N GLY A 11 -8.58 -7.39 -1.19
CA GLY A 11 -9.09 -7.76 0.13
C GLY A 11 -10.14 -6.81 0.72
N SER A 12 -10.26 -6.78 2.05
CA SER A 12 -11.41 -6.18 2.75
C SER A 12 -11.07 -5.09 3.77
N LEU A 13 -9.81 -4.70 3.91
CA LEU A 13 -9.42 -3.62 4.81
C LEU A 13 -9.68 -2.25 4.17
N ASP A 14 -10.25 -1.34 4.95
CA ASP A 14 -10.39 0.07 4.58
C ASP A 14 -9.09 0.82 4.89
N PHE A 15 -8.21 0.89 3.88
CA PHE A 15 -6.95 1.62 4.01
C PHE A 15 -7.16 3.14 4.08
N GLY A 16 -8.27 3.68 3.59
CA GLY A 16 -8.59 5.10 3.71
C GLY A 16 -8.71 5.49 5.18
N ALA A 17 -9.55 4.77 5.93
CA ALA A 17 -9.75 5.02 7.36
C ALA A 17 -8.46 4.84 8.18
N ILE A 18 -7.63 3.85 7.83
CA ILE A 18 -6.35 3.60 8.51
C ILE A 18 -5.37 4.75 8.28
N VAL A 19 -5.19 5.17 7.02
CA VAL A 19 -4.23 6.21 6.66
C VAL A 19 -4.69 7.58 7.16
N GLU A 20 -5.98 7.89 7.08
CA GLU A 20 -6.56 9.09 7.68
C GLU A 20 -6.29 9.15 9.20
N ARG A 21 -6.40 8.01 9.89
CA ARG A 21 -6.11 7.97 11.33
C ARG A 21 -4.66 8.29 11.64
N LEU A 22 -3.73 7.80 10.82
CA LEU A 22 -2.29 8.07 10.95
C LEU A 22 -1.97 9.54 10.65
N ALA A 23 -2.59 10.12 9.62
CA ALA A 23 -2.46 11.54 9.29
C ALA A 23 -2.93 12.43 10.45
N ASN A 24 -4.07 12.09 11.06
CA ASN A 24 -4.60 12.79 12.24
C ASN A 24 -3.70 12.71 13.48
N TYR A 25 -2.77 11.75 13.53
CA TYR A 25 -1.73 11.67 14.57
C TYR A 25 -0.43 12.38 14.20
N GLY A 26 -0.32 12.94 12.98
CA GLY A 26 0.91 13.55 12.48
C GLY A 26 2.01 12.53 12.21
N TYR A 27 1.66 11.31 11.79
CA TYR A 27 2.67 10.30 11.44
C TYR A 27 3.39 10.68 10.14
N GLU A 28 4.72 10.78 10.15
CA GLU A 28 5.55 11.19 8.99
C GLU A 28 6.59 10.11 8.60
N GLY A 29 6.36 8.85 8.99
CA GLY A 29 7.27 7.75 8.71
C GLY A 29 7.01 7.05 7.37
N TRP A 30 7.58 5.84 7.24
CA TRP A 30 7.47 5.05 6.01
C TRP A 30 6.19 4.22 5.96
N PHE A 31 5.56 4.23 4.79
CA PHE A 31 4.54 3.26 4.42
C PHE A 31 5.16 2.20 3.52
N VAL A 32 5.00 0.93 3.87
CA VAL A 32 5.58 -0.21 3.14
C VAL A 32 4.46 -1.15 2.72
N VAL A 33 4.48 -1.57 1.46
CA VAL A 33 3.60 -2.64 0.96
C VAL A 33 4.29 -3.97 1.22
N GLU A 34 3.68 -4.81 2.05
CA GLU A 34 4.08 -6.19 2.30
C GLU A 34 2.92 -7.13 1.95
N ALA A 35 3.22 -8.23 1.27
CA ALA A 35 2.22 -9.26 0.95
C ALA A 35 2.88 -10.63 0.83
N GLU A 36 2.13 -11.68 1.16
CA GLU A 36 2.51 -13.07 1.00
C GLU A 36 1.40 -13.81 0.24
N GLN A 37 1.62 -14.03 -1.06
CA GLN A 37 0.61 -14.62 -1.95
C GLN A 37 1.21 -15.71 -2.84
N ASP A 38 0.37 -16.62 -3.33
CA ASP A 38 0.74 -17.58 -4.37
C ASP A 38 1.06 -16.81 -5.68
N PRO A 39 2.32 -16.83 -6.16
CA PRO A 39 2.73 -16.04 -7.32
C PRO A 39 2.11 -16.52 -8.64
N LYS A 40 1.59 -17.76 -8.69
CA LYS A 40 0.88 -18.26 -9.89
C LYS A 40 -0.51 -17.65 -10.00
N LYS A 41 -1.19 -17.43 -8.88
CA LYS A 41 -2.53 -16.81 -8.84
C LYS A 41 -2.43 -15.28 -8.84
N ASN A 42 -1.40 -14.75 -8.20
CA ASN A 42 -1.20 -13.33 -7.98
C ASN A 42 0.22 -12.93 -8.46
N PRO A 43 0.40 -12.62 -9.76
CA PRO A 43 1.71 -12.30 -10.32
C PRO A 43 2.40 -11.14 -9.56
N PRO A 44 3.66 -11.29 -9.10
CA PRO A 44 4.28 -10.35 -8.16
C PRO A 44 4.29 -8.88 -8.62
N LEU A 45 4.70 -8.63 -9.86
CA LEU A 45 4.74 -7.26 -10.40
C LEU A 45 3.35 -6.60 -10.41
N LYS A 46 2.32 -7.37 -10.79
CA LYS A 46 0.94 -6.88 -10.84
C LYS A 46 0.45 -6.53 -9.43
N MET A 47 0.72 -7.38 -8.43
CA MET A 47 0.29 -7.11 -7.06
C MET A 47 1.04 -5.91 -6.45
N ALA A 48 2.34 -5.78 -6.71
CA ALA A 48 3.10 -4.60 -6.30
C ALA A 48 2.50 -3.30 -6.88
N GLN A 49 2.10 -3.30 -8.15
CA GLN A 49 1.43 -2.15 -8.79
C GLN A 49 0.05 -1.85 -8.19
N VAL A 50 -0.74 -2.87 -7.86
CA VAL A 50 -2.04 -2.69 -7.18
C VAL A 50 -1.86 -2.06 -5.80
N GLY A 51 -0.96 -2.64 -4.98
CA GLY A 51 -0.63 -2.13 -3.66
C GLY A 51 -0.13 -0.69 -3.69
N TYR A 52 0.82 -0.39 -4.59
CA TYR A 52 1.35 0.95 -4.77
C TYR A 52 0.25 1.95 -5.16
N LYS A 53 -0.60 1.61 -6.14
CA LYS A 53 -1.66 2.50 -6.60
C LYS A 53 -2.64 2.84 -5.49
N GLU A 54 -3.10 1.84 -4.73
CA GLU A 54 -4.05 2.10 -3.66
C GLU A 54 -3.42 2.92 -2.54
N LEU A 55 -2.20 2.58 -2.12
CA LEU A 55 -1.51 3.29 -1.06
C LEU A 55 -1.27 4.76 -1.44
N MET A 56 -0.82 5.04 -2.67
CA MET A 56 -0.66 6.41 -3.18
C MET A 56 -1.98 7.17 -3.19
N ARG A 57 -3.09 6.52 -3.58
CA ARG A 57 -4.42 7.13 -3.58
C ARG A 57 -4.82 7.54 -2.16
N VAL A 58 -4.83 6.60 -1.20
CA VAL A 58 -5.29 6.90 0.15
C VAL A 58 -4.38 7.87 0.90
N MET A 59 -3.06 7.83 0.66
CA MET A 59 -2.13 8.81 1.24
C MET A 59 -2.38 10.21 0.67
N THR A 60 -2.62 10.32 -0.64
CA THR A 60 -2.98 11.60 -1.28
C THR A 60 -4.30 12.14 -0.74
N ASP A 61 -5.32 11.27 -0.62
CA ASP A 61 -6.63 11.64 -0.09
C ASP A 61 -6.54 12.12 1.38
N ALA A 62 -5.61 11.55 2.16
CA ALA A 62 -5.32 11.95 3.54
C ALA A 62 -4.41 13.18 3.67
N GLY A 63 -3.97 13.78 2.55
CA GLY A 63 -3.16 15.00 2.53
C GLY A 63 -1.65 14.79 2.70
N TYR A 64 -1.15 13.56 2.59
CA TYR A 64 0.28 13.30 2.61
C TYR A 64 0.97 13.80 1.34
N THR A 65 2.18 14.34 1.50
CA THR A 65 3.16 14.45 0.41
C THR A 65 4.10 13.25 0.52
N VAL A 66 4.21 12.45 -0.54
CA VAL A 66 4.98 11.21 -0.53
C VAL A 66 6.31 11.42 -1.24
N GLU A 67 7.41 11.25 -0.53
CA GLU A 67 8.74 11.28 -1.12
C GLU A 67 9.10 9.90 -1.69
N THR A 68 9.35 9.85 -3.00
CA THR A 68 9.83 8.64 -3.68
C THR A 68 11.24 8.78 -4.23
N GLN A 69 11.90 9.94 -4.02
CA GLN A 69 13.27 10.17 -4.45
C GLN A 69 14.23 9.26 -3.66
N GLY A 70 15.08 8.52 -4.38
CA GLY A 70 16.01 7.55 -3.78
C GLY A 70 15.62 6.09 -3.99
N PHE A 71 14.41 5.80 -4.47
CA PHE A 71 14.04 4.47 -4.96
C PHE A 71 14.19 4.42 -6.49
N PRO A 72 14.61 3.27 -7.08
CA PRO A 72 14.67 3.14 -8.53
C PRO A 72 13.29 3.43 -9.13
N ASN A 73 13.25 4.18 -10.23
CA ASN A 73 12.01 4.35 -10.99
C ASN A 73 11.47 2.95 -11.33
N ALA A 74 10.25 2.67 -10.88
CA ALA A 74 9.55 1.41 -11.12
C ALA A 74 9.20 1.21 -12.60
#